data_AF-A0A3B8Z1H8-F1
#
_entry.id   AF-A0A3B8Z1H8-F1
#
_cell.length_a   1.000
_cell.length_b   1.000
_cell.length_c   1.000
_cell.angle_alpha   90.00
_cell.angle_beta   90.00
_cell.angle_gamma   90.00
#
_symmetry.space_group_name_H-M   'P 1'
#
loop_
_entity.id
_entity.type
_entity.pdbx_description
1 polymer ?
#
loop_
_entity_poly.entity_id
_entity_poly.type
_entity_poly.pdbx_seq_one_letter_code
_entity_poly.pdbx_strand_id
1 'polypeptide(L)'
;DLFIPGHAPPSLYEEESFRKGLSFLAGHGLTYDTWHYHHQNSDFLNLARNVPETTMVLDHFGTPLGVGIYRNRKDEIFHKWKQEISDIARCENVYAKLGGLAMPDNGFDWHKAKRPPSSDQFLKAQEKYYMHTIECFGPERCMFESNFPVDRLSINYHVLWNAFKKMTADFSEDEKHALFYGTAEKVYSLQA
;
A
#
# COMPACT_ATOMS: atom_id res chain seq x y z
N ASP A 1 14.14 13.82 8.47
CA ASP A 1 14.24 14.12 7.04
C ASP A 1 13.64 12.98 6.27
N LEU A 2 12.49 13.24 5.62
CA LEU A 2 11.89 12.35 4.64
C LEU A 2 12.72 12.44 3.35
N PHE A 3 12.84 11.33 2.65
CA PHE A 3 13.54 11.23 1.39
C PHE A 3 12.71 11.80 0.24
N ILE A 4 11.38 11.61 0.27
CA ILE A 4 10.48 12.14 -0.74
C ILE A 4 9.90 13.47 -0.25
N PRO A 5 10.34 14.61 -0.80
CA PRO A 5 9.79 15.91 -0.44
C PRO A 5 8.46 16.15 -1.14
N GLY A 6 7.46 16.57 -0.38
CA GLY A 6 6.15 16.96 -0.91
C GLY A 6 5.21 17.28 0.25
N HIS A 7 4.49 18.38 0.15
CA HIS A 7 3.44 18.74 1.10
C HIS A 7 2.22 19.16 0.29
N ALA A 8 1.17 18.37 0.41
CA ALA A 8 -0.17 18.82 0.04
C ALA A 8 -0.74 19.68 1.18
N PRO A 9 -1.70 20.56 0.91
CA PRO A 9 -2.51 21.18 1.96
C PRO A 9 -3.06 20.13 2.94
N PRO A 10 -3.13 20.44 4.24
CA PRO A 10 -3.75 19.54 5.20
C PRO A 10 -5.25 19.36 4.89
N SER A 11 -5.83 18.24 5.33
CA SER A 11 -7.27 17.98 5.29
C SER A 11 -7.94 18.01 3.91
N LEU A 12 -7.21 17.83 2.80
CA LEU A 12 -7.81 17.77 1.45
C LEU A 12 -8.95 16.75 1.32
N TYR A 13 -8.87 15.63 2.04
CA TYR A 13 -9.92 14.60 2.03
C TYR A 13 -11.23 15.04 2.70
N GLU A 14 -11.20 16.10 3.52
CA GLU A 14 -12.37 16.68 4.18
C GLU A 14 -13.10 17.68 3.28
N GLU A 15 -12.40 18.25 2.29
CA GLU A 15 -12.94 19.24 1.38
C GLU A 15 -14.08 18.68 0.53
N GLU A 16 -15.24 19.34 0.57
CA GLU A 16 -16.42 18.92 -0.19
C GLU A 16 -16.14 18.90 -1.70
N SER A 17 -15.33 19.85 -2.18
CA SER A 17 -14.92 19.93 -3.58
C SER A 17 -14.08 18.71 -4.00
N PHE A 18 -13.22 18.21 -3.13
CA PHE A 18 -12.41 17.02 -3.36
C PHE A 18 -13.28 15.77 -3.45
N ARG A 19 -14.22 15.61 -2.51
CA ARG A 19 -15.17 14.49 -2.50
C ARG A 19 -16.07 14.49 -3.73
N LYS A 20 -16.58 15.66 -4.15
CA LYS A 20 -17.32 15.82 -5.41
C LYS A 20 -16.50 15.41 -6.63
N GLY A 21 -15.21 15.73 -6.63
CA GLY A 21 -14.27 15.28 -7.66
C GLY A 21 -14.18 13.75 -7.74
N LEU A 22 -14.11 13.07 -6.58
CA LEU A 22 -14.11 11.61 -6.54
C LEU A 22 -15.42 10.99 -7.02
N SER A 23 -16.57 11.50 -6.57
CA SER A 23 -17.88 11.07 -7.08
C SER A 23 -18.00 11.23 -8.60
N PHE A 24 -17.39 12.29 -9.16
CA PHE A 24 -17.33 12.48 -10.60
C PHE A 24 -16.50 11.40 -11.30
N LEU A 25 -15.36 10.96 -10.73
CA LEU A 25 -14.57 9.85 -11.25
C LEU A 25 -15.39 8.55 -11.26
N ALA A 26 -16.11 8.26 -10.18
CA ALA A 26 -16.97 7.08 -10.06
C ALA A 26 -18.03 7.03 -11.18
N GLY A 27 -18.67 8.17 -11.48
CA GLY A 27 -19.65 8.28 -12.57
C GLY A 27 -19.08 7.99 -13.97
N HIS A 28 -17.76 8.01 -14.12
CA HIS A 28 -17.05 7.69 -15.37
C HIS A 28 -16.36 6.31 -15.32
N GLY A 29 -16.56 5.52 -14.27
CA GLY A 29 -15.90 4.22 -14.09
C GLY A 29 -14.39 4.34 -13.87
N LEU A 30 -13.90 5.49 -13.39
CA LEU A 30 -12.48 5.70 -13.08
C LEU A 30 -12.19 5.39 -11.60
N THR A 31 -10.98 4.92 -11.33
CA THR A 31 -10.49 4.68 -9.97
C THR A 31 -9.79 5.91 -9.40
N TYR A 32 -9.67 5.95 -8.07
CA TYR A 32 -8.82 6.93 -7.37
C TYR A 32 -7.73 6.21 -6.58
N ASP A 33 -6.50 6.42 -6.99
CA ASP A 33 -5.32 5.89 -6.33
C ASP A 33 -4.70 6.99 -5.47
N THR A 34 -4.32 6.67 -4.24
CA THR A 34 -3.77 7.67 -3.34
C THR A 34 -2.62 7.13 -2.51
N TRP A 35 -1.58 7.95 -2.47
CA TRP A 35 -0.42 7.74 -1.64
C TRP A 35 -0.39 8.78 -0.51
N HIS A 36 -0.38 8.27 0.72
CA HIS A 36 -0.27 9.04 1.95
C HIS A 36 0.57 8.28 2.98
N TYR A 37 0.90 8.96 4.08
CA TYR A 37 1.62 8.37 5.21
C TYR A 37 0.67 7.85 6.28
N HIS A 38 1.12 6.88 7.09
CA HIS A 38 0.23 6.13 7.99
C HIS A 38 -0.53 7.00 9.00
N HIS A 39 0.02 8.16 9.37
CA HIS A 39 -0.67 9.11 10.24
C HIS A 39 -1.92 9.74 9.62
N GLN A 40 -2.13 9.61 8.30
CA GLN A 40 -3.27 10.08 7.53
C GLN A 40 -4.27 8.95 7.21
N ASN A 41 -4.05 7.72 7.70
CA ASN A 41 -4.95 6.59 7.45
C ASN A 41 -6.37 6.85 7.93
N SER A 42 -6.55 7.60 9.04
CA SER A 42 -7.88 8.00 9.52
C SER A 42 -8.61 8.90 8.52
N ASP A 43 -7.88 9.78 7.85
CA ASP A 43 -8.46 10.73 6.90
C ASP A 43 -8.87 10.00 5.63
N PHE A 44 -8.03 9.05 5.18
CA PHE A 44 -8.36 8.15 4.07
C PHE A 44 -9.58 7.27 4.38
N LEU A 45 -9.67 6.70 5.58
CA LEU A 45 -10.83 5.94 6.03
C LEU A 45 -12.11 6.80 5.99
N ASN A 46 -12.03 8.03 6.48
CA ASN A 46 -13.15 8.96 6.43
C ASN A 46 -13.54 9.27 4.99
N LEU A 47 -12.57 9.49 4.09
CA LEU A 47 -12.83 9.70 2.67
C LEU A 47 -13.57 8.50 2.05
N ALA A 48 -13.05 7.28 2.22
CA ALA A 48 -13.64 6.07 1.66
C ALA A 48 -15.11 5.86 2.11
N ARG A 49 -15.43 6.18 3.37
CA ARG A 49 -16.80 6.12 3.90
C ARG A 49 -17.73 7.20 3.35
N ASN A 50 -17.20 8.37 2.99
CA ASN A 50 -17.99 9.49 2.49
C ASN A 50 -18.20 9.46 0.96
N VAL A 51 -17.45 8.62 0.24
CA VAL A 51 -17.57 8.47 -1.21
C VAL A 51 -17.61 6.98 -1.61
N PRO A 52 -18.55 6.19 -1.05
CA PRO A 52 -18.58 4.72 -1.21
C PRO A 52 -18.77 4.26 -2.66
N GLU A 53 -19.24 5.12 -3.55
CA GLU A 53 -19.38 4.85 -4.98
C GLU A 53 -18.04 4.86 -5.74
N THR A 54 -17.00 5.49 -5.19
CA THR A 54 -15.68 5.58 -5.83
C THR A 54 -14.83 4.38 -5.45
N THR A 55 -14.34 3.64 -6.44
CA THR A 55 -13.31 2.62 -6.21
C THR A 55 -11.98 3.30 -5.89
N MET A 56 -11.43 3.02 -4.71
CA MET A 56 -10.23 3.64 -4.19
C MET A 56 -9.12 2.62 -4.00
N VAL A 57 -7.88 3.01 -4.30
CA VAL A 57 -6.70 2.18 -4.10
C VAL A 57 -5.80 2.81 -3.05
N LEU A 58 -5.62 2.08 -1.93
CA LEU A 58 -4.67 2.41 -0.88
C LEU A 58 -3.27 2.03 -1.36
N ASP A 59 -2.45 3.03 -1.68
CA ASP A 59 -1.08 2.78 -2.11
C ASP A 59 -0.16 2.45 -0.92
N HIS A 60 0.75 1.51 -1.16
CA HIS A 60 1.92 1.23 -0.33
C HIS A 60 1.64 1.11 1.16
N PHE A 61 0.56 0.40 1.52
CA PHE A 61 0.15 0.17 2.91
C PHE A 61 -0.23 1.45 3.68
N GLY A 62 -0.51 2.57 3.02
CA GLY A 62 -0.57 3.86 3.68
C GLY A 62 0.76 4.23 4.33
N THR A 63 1.88 3.80 3.76
CA THR A 63 3.28 4.16 4.09
C THR A 63 3.59 4.34 5.59
N PRO A 64 3.78 3.24 6.33
CA PRO A 64 4.38 3.28 7.66
C PRO A 64 5.77 3.93 7.60
N LEU A 65 5.98 5.01 8.36
CA LEU A 65 7.26 5.73 8.38
C LEU A 65 8.21 5.10 9.40
N GLY A 66 9.49 5.07 9.07
CA GLY A 66 10.56 4.62 9.97
C GLY A 66 11.72 5.61 10.10
N VAL A 67 11.54 6.84 9.61
CA VAL A 67 12.56 7.91 9.58
C VAL A 67 12.11 9.17 10.32
N GLY A 68 13.02 10.13 10.49
CA GLY A 68 12.73 11.38 11.19
C GLY A 68 12.24 11.15 12.62
N ILE A 69 11.15 11.83 13.01
CA ILE A 69 10.52 11.70 14.34
C ILE A 69 9.96 10.29 14.61
N TYR A 70 9.80 9.47 13.57
CA TYR A 70 9.29 8.10 13.65
C TYR A 70 10.41 7.04 13.76
N ARG A 71 11.67 7.47 13.76
CA ARG A 71 12.81 6.56 13.95
C ARG A 71 12.66 5.82 15.29
N ASN A 72 12.98 4.53 15.29
CA ASN A 72 12.87 3.62 16.44
C ASN A 72 11.44 3.43 16.98
N ARG A 73 10.40 3.83 16.24
CA ARG A 73 8.98 3.67 16.64
C ARG A 73 8.24 2.62 15.80
N LYS A 74 8.98 1.76 15.07
CA LYS A 74 8.40 0.82 14.08
C LYS A 74 7.35 -0.11 14.68
N ASP A 75 7.56 -0.61 15.89
CA ASP A 75 6.61 -1.54 16.52
C ASP A 75 5.35 -0.84 17.06
N GLU A 76 5.50 0.37 17.63
CA GLU A 76 4.36 1.23 18.01
C GLU A 76 3.51 1.58 16.78
N ILE A 77 4.17 2.04 15.71
CA ILE A 77 3.52 2.37 14.44
C ILE A 77 2.84 1.14 13.85
N PHE A 78 3.52 -0.01 13.83
CA PHE A 78 2.93 -1.25 13.34
C PHE A 78 1.66 -1.63 14.10
N HIS A 79 1.66 -1.54 15.43
CA HIS A 79 0.49 -1.89 16.23
C HIS A 79 -0.73 -1.01 15.91
N LYS A 80 -0.54 0.31 15.80
CA LYS A 80 -1.60 1.24 15.41
C LYS A 80 -2.05 1.00 13.96
N TRP A 81 -1.09 0.89 13.06
CA TRP A 81 -1.30 0.66 11.63
C TRP A 81 -2.15 -0.58 11.36
N LYS A 82 -1.95 -1.69 12.11
CA LYS A 82 -2.79 -2.88 11.93
C LYS A 82 -4.27 -2.61 12.14
N GLN A 83 -4.61 -1.81 13.15
CA GLN A 83 -6.00 -1.46 13.45
C GLN A 83 -6.57 -0.56 12.35
N GLU A 84 -5.80 0.44 11.92
CA GLU A 84 -6.19 1.34 10.83
C GLU A 84 -6.45 0.58 9.52
N ILE A 85 -5.57 -0.37 9.16
CA ILE A 85 -5.74 -1.22 7.97
C ILE A 85 -6.96 -2.13 8.11
N SER A 86 -7.22 -2.70 9.29
CA SER A 86 -8.42 -3.50 9.52
C SER A 86 -9.69 -2.66 9.36
N ASP A 87 -9.69 -1.42 9.84
CA ASP A 87 -10.83 -0.51 9.69
C ASP A 87 -11.02 -0.04 8.25
N ILE A 88 -9.93 0.24 7.52
CA ILE A 88 -9.98 0.56 6.08
C ILE A 88 -10.49 -0.63 5.28
N ALA A 89 -10.07 -1.86 5.59
CA ALA A 89 -10.49 -3.06 4.87
C ALA A 89 -12.00 -3.33 4.95
N ARG A 90 -12.70 -2.74 5.93
CA ARG A 90 -14.17 -2.79 6.05
C ARG A 90 -14.89 -1.93 5.01
N CYS A 91 -14.19 -1.02 4.34
CA CYS A 91 -14.73 -0.28 3.22
C CYS A 91 -14.64 -1.15 1.95
N GLU A 92 -15.77 -1.62 1.46
CA GLU A 92 -15.85 -2.52 0.29
C GLU A 92 -15.35 -1.87 -1.01
N ASN A 93 -15.38 -0.53 -1.08
CA ASN A 93 -14.88 0.24 -2.20
C ASN A 93 -13.36 0.46 -2.19
N VAL A 94 -12.63 -0.09 -1.21
CA VAL A 94 -11.18 0.06 -1.09
C VAL A 94 -10.45 -1.23 -1.46
N TYR A 95 -9.41 -1.07 -2.27
CA TYR A 95 -8.43 -2.08 -2.68
C TYR A 95 -7.03 -1.67 -2.19
N ALA A 96 -6.12 -2.62 -2.01
CA ALA A 96 -4.78 -2.37 -1.50
C ALA A 96 -3.69 -2.74 -2.51
N LYS A 97 -2.77 -1.79 -2.77
CA LYS A 97 -1.51 -2.07 -3.46
C LYS A 97 -0.44 -2.52 -2.47
N LEU A 98 0.13 -3.68 -2.73
CA LEU A 98 1.12 -4.35 -1.90
C LEU A 98 2.51 -4.25 -2.54
N GLY A 99 3.18 -3.16 -2.21
CA GLY A 99 4.54 -2.83 -2.62
C GLY A 99 4.93 -1.47 -2.03
N GLY A 100 6.08 -0.92 -2.41
CA GLY A 100 6.50 0.40 -1.92
C GLY A 100 6.87 0.46 -0.44
N LEU A 101 6.97 -0.69 0.24
CA LEU A 101 7.40 -0.76 1.64
C LEU A 101 8.94 -0.80 1.77
N ALA A 102 9.68 -0.78 0.66
CA ALA A 102 11.13 -0.65 0.65
C ALA A 102 11.62 0.78 0.41
N MET A 103 10.74 1.79 0.33
CA MET A 103 11.19 3.18 0.21
C MET A 103 12.11 3.56 1.38
N PRO A 104 13.08 4.48 1.18
CA PRO A 104 13.91 4.99 2.27
C PRO A 104 13.12 5.47 3.48
N ASP A 105 11.93 6.03 3.25
CA ASP A 105 11.02 6.57 4.27
C ASP A 105 10.44 5.53 5.23
N ASN A 106 10.38 4.26 4.82
CA ASN A 106 9.94 3.18 5.71
C ASN A 106 11.02 2.77 6.73
N GLY A 107 12.24 3.29 6.62
CA GLY A 107 13.29 3.12 7.64
C GLY A 107 13.78 1.68 7.81
N PHE A 108 14.01 0.98 6.69
CA PHE A 108 14.74 -0.29 6.68
C PHE A 108 16.25 -0.11 6.39
N ASP A 109 16.67 1.11 6.06
CA ASP A 109 18.07 1.51 5.81
C ASP A 109 18.81 0.69 4.74
N TRP A 110 18.11 -0.10 3.93
CA TRP A 110 18.70 -0.86 2.82
C TRP A 110 19.37 0.03 1.77
N HIS A 111 18.83 1.24 1.54
CA HIS A 111 19.46 2.26 0.69
C HIS A 111 20.83 2.75 1.21
N LYS A 112 21.19 2.45 2.46
CA LYS A 112 22.51 2.74 3.05
C LYS A 112 23.39 1.50 3.17
N ALA A 113 22.84 0.31 2.91
CA ALA A 113 23.56 -0.93 3.05
C ALA A 113 24.57 -1.10 1.90
N LYS A 114 25.69 -1.78 2.18
CA LYS A 114 26.71 -2.09 1.17
C LYS A 114 26.16 -2.92 0.00
N ARG A 115 25.10 -3.70 0.25
CA ARG A 115 24.40 -4.52 -0.74
C ARG A 115 22.90 -4.50 -0.43
N PRO A 116 22.02 -4.58 -1.44
CA PRO A 116 20.58 -4.72 -1.23
C PRO A 116 20.27 -6.05 -0.51
N PRO A 117 19.10 -6.17 0.15
CA PRO A 117 18.69 -7.38 0.82
C PRO A 117 18.48 -8.54 -0.18
N SER A 118 18.55 -9.78 0.28
CA SER A 118 17.98 -10.94 -0.43
C SER A 118 16.45 -11.00 -0.26
N SER A 119 15.79 -11.88 -0.99
CA SER A 119 14.33 -12.05 -0.87
C SER A 119 13.94 -12.58 0.52
N ASP A 120 14.76 -13.44 1.13
CA ASP A 120 14.51 -13.94 2.49
C ASP A 120 14.70 -12.85 3.56
N GLN A 121 15.68 -11.95 3.37
CA GLN A 121 15.87 -10.81 4.25
C GLN A 121 14.73 -9.79 4.14
N PHE A 122 14.23 -9.58 2.92
CA PHE A 122 13.06 -8.75 2.68
C PHE A 122 11.82 -9.31 3.39
N LEU A 123 11.52 -10.60 3.18
CA LEU A 123 10.38 -11.27 3.83
C LEU A 123 10.48 -11.18 5.34
N LYS A 124 11.60 -11.58 5.92
CA LYS A 124 11.80 -11.53 7.38
C LYS A 124 11.55 -10.13 7.97
N ALA A 125 11.85 -9.07 7.22
CA ALA A 125 11.68 -7.70 7.69
C ALA A 125 10.25 -7.16 7.55
N GLN A 126 9.51 -7.61 6.54
CA GLN A 126 8.29 -6.92 6.08
C GLN A 126 7.05 -7.81 5.90
N GLU A 127 7.19 -9.14 5.87
CA GLU A 127 6.11 -10.09 5.61
C GLU A 127 4.88 -9.86 6.51
N LYS A 128 5.09 -9.49 7.77
CA LYS A 128 4.00 -9.17 8.71
C LYS A 128 3.06 -8.05 8.25
N TYR A 129 3.52 -7.11 7.41
CA TYR A 129 2.68 -6.06 6.84
C TYR A 129 1.84 -6.62 5.69
N TYR A 130 2.48 -7.37 4.78
CA TYR A 130 1.81 -7.98 3.64
C TYR A 130 0.73 -8.96 4.10
N MET A 131 1.06 -9.90 4.99
CA MET A 131 0.12 -10.91 5.47
C MET A 131 -1.05 -10.28 6.21
N HIS A 132 -0.81 -9.30 7.11
CA HIS A 132 -1.90 -8.62 7.81
C HIS A 132 -2.84 -7.88 6.84
N THR A 133 -2.30 -7.21 5.81
CA THR A 133 -3.14 -6.54 4.81
C THR A 133 -3.94 -7.56 3.98
N ILE A 134 -3.31 -8.64 3.51
CA ILE A 134 -3.99 -9.70 2.76
C ILE A 134 -5.09 -10.36 3.60
N GLU A 135 -4.82 -10.68 4.87
CA GLU A 135 -5.80 -11.25 5.81
C GLU A 135 -7.00 -10.32 6.04
N CYS A 136 -6.79 -9.00 6.07
CA CYS A 136 -7.87 -8.03 6.26
C CYS A 136 -8.71 -7.81 5.00
N PHE A 137 -8.07 -7.71 3.84
CA PHE A 137 -8.73 -7.34 2.58
C PHE A 137 -9.26 -8.53 1.80
N GLY A 138 -8.59 -9.68 1.88
CA GLY A 138 -8.72 -10.78 0.94
C GLY A 138 -7.79 -10.62 -0.27
N PRO A 139 -7.30 -11.73 -0.87
CA PRO A 139 -6.50 -11.70 -2.10
C PRO A 139 -7.17 -10.97 -3.27
N GLU A 140 -8.49 -11.04 -3.38
CA GLU A 140 -9.31 -10.41 -4.41
C GLU A 140 -9.43 -8.88 -4.28
N ARG A 141 -8.94 -8.31 -3.18
CA ARG A 141 -8.81 -6.85 -2.98
C ARG A 141 -7.38 -6.39 -2.77
N CYS A 142 -6.40 -7.27 -3.00
CA CYS A 142 -4.98 -6.96 -2.93
C CYS A 142 -4.32 -7.16 -4.29
N MET A 143 -3.35 -6.30 -4.62
CA MET A 143 -2.55 -6.42 -5.84
C MET A 143 -1.07 -6.17 -5.54
N PHE A 144 -0.18 -7.08 -5.94
CA PHE A 144 1.26 -6.86 -5.84
C PHE A 144 1.72 -5.81 -6.83
N GLU A 145 2.62 -4.95 -6.39
CA GLU A 145 3.21 -3.92 -7.22
C GLU A 145 4.67 -3.67 -6.79
N SER A 146 5.43 -2.98 -7.63
CA SER A 146 6.89 -2.89 -7.46
C SER A 146 7.38 -1.58 -6.85
N ASN A 147 6.63 -0.49 -7.04
CA ASN A 147 6.99 0.90 -6.77
C ASN A 147 8.29 1.33 -7.46
N PHE A 148 8.63 0.68 -8.59
CA PHE A 148 9.81 1.06 -9.37
C PHE A 148 9.54 2.34 -10.16
N PRO A 149 10.51 3.28 -10.22
CA PRO A 149 11.89 3.11 -9.77
C PRO A 149 12.20 3.58 -8.34
N VAL A 150 11.22 3.99 -7.52
CA VAL A 150 11.49 4.51 -6.16
C VAL A 150 12.13 3.44 -5.26
N ASP A 151 11.54 2.24 -5.23
CA ASP A 151 12.05 1.12 -4.42
C ASP A 151 13.42 0.61 -4.87
N ARG A 152 13.88 0.97 -6.08
CA ARG A 152 15.23 0.64 -6.58
C ARG A 152 16.34 1.15 -5.66
N LEU A 153 16.07 2.21 -4.88
CA LEU A 153 17.01 2.73 -3.90
C LEU A 153 17.37 1.70 -2.82
N SER A 154 16.47 0.77 -2.53
CA SER A 154 16.61 -0.18 -1.42
C SER A 154 16.66 -1.64 -1.86
N ILE A 155 15.97 -2.01 -2.94
CA ILE A 155 15.81 -3.41 -3.36
C ILE A 155 15.93 -3.58 -4.88
N ASN A 156 16.39 -4.75 -5.31
CA ASN A 156 16.41 -5.13 -6.71
C ASN A 156 15.03 -5.65 -7.17
N TYR A 157 14.62 -5.33 -8.39
CA TYR A 157 13.32 -5.72 -8.95
C TYR A 157 13.06 -7.23 -8.87
N HIS A 158 14.02 -8.05 -9.30
CA HIS A 158 13.87 -9.52 -9.26
C HIS A 158 13.83 -10.06 -7.84
N VAL A 159 14.57 -9.43 -6.91
CA VAL A 159 14.53 -9.83 -5.50
C VAL A 159 13.16 -9.59 -4.90
N LEU A 160 12.54 -8.44 -5.19
CA LEU A 160 11.19 -8.10 -4.75
C LEU A 160 10.16 -9.12 -5.26
N TRP A 161 10.12 -9.38 -6.57
CA TRP A 161 9.19 -10.35 -7.13
C TRP A 161 9.43 -11.79 -6.66
N ASN A 162 10.69 -12.18 -6.43
CA ASN A 162 11.00 -13.46 -5.82
C ASN A 162 10.53 -13.54 -4.36
N ALA A 163 10.54 -12.42 -3.62
CA ALA A 163 9.98 -12.37 -2.28
C ALA A 163 8.46 -12.57 -2.33
N PHE A 164 7.73 -11.88 -3.22
CA PHE A 164 6.29 -12.09 -3.37
C PHE A 164 5.94 -13.55 -3.68
N LYS A 165 6.65 -14.17 -4.63
CA LYS A 165 6.45 -15.60 -4.96
C LYS A 165 6.70 -16.54 -3.78
N LYS A 166 7.72 -16.25 -2.97
CA LYS A 166 8.02 -17.03 -1.75
C LYS A 166 6.96 -16.83 -0.67
N MET A 167 6.50 -15.60 -0.47
CA MET A 167 5.48 -15.24 0.52
C MET A 167 4.17 -15.99 0.27
N THR A 168 3.78 -16.11 -1.00
CA THR A 168 2.54 -16.78 -1.40
C THR A 168 2.76 -18.23 -1.83
N ALA A 169 3.82 -18.90 -1.39
CA ALA A 169 4.14 -20.24 -1.86
C ALA A 169 2.99 -21.24 -1.59
N ASP A 170 2.39 -21.13 -0.40
CA ASP A 170 1.33 -22.02 0.09
C ASP A 170 -0.09 -21.54 -0.26
N PHE A 171 -0.21 -20.41 -0.97
CA PHE A 171 -1.51 -19.90 -1.43
C PHE A 171 -2.04 -20.78 -2.57
N SER A 172 -3.36 -20.85 -2.71
CA SER A 172 -3.98 -21.48 -3.88
C SER A 172 -3.65 -20.73 -5.17
N GLU A 173 -3.82 -21.40 -6.30
CA GLU A 173 -3.56 -20.79 -7.61
C GLU A 173 -4.52 -19.61 -7.90
N ASP A 174 -5.76 -19.67 -7.41
CA ASP A 174 -6.73 -18.57 -7.55
C ASP A 174 -6.31 -17.34 -6.73
N GLU A 175 -5.84 -17.53 -5.50
CA GLU A 175 -5.35 -16.43 -4.65
C GLU A 175 -4.08 -15.80 -5.23
N LYS A 176 -3.15 -16.63 -5.74
CA LYS A 176 -1.97 -16.15 -6.48
C LYS A 176 -2.40 -15.37 -7.72
N HIS A 177 -3.34 -15.90 -8.51
CA HIS A 177 -3.84 -15.23 -9.70
C HIS A 177 -4.44 -13.86 -9.35
N ALA A 178 -5.26 -13.76 -8.30
CA ALA A 178 -5.80 -12.49 -7.84
C ALA A 178 -4.69 -11.49 -7.48
N LEU A 179 -3.74 -11.89 -6.62
CA LEU A 179 -2.67 -11.02 -6.13
C LEU A 179 -1.70 -10.54 -7.23
N PHE A 180 -1.34 -11.40 -8.17
CA PHE A 180 -0.34 -11.09 -9.20
C PHE A 180 -0.94 -10.46 -10.46
N TYR A 181 -2.25 -10.59 -10.69
CA TYR A 181 -2.87 -10.18 -11.95
C TYR A 181 -4.34 -9.79 -11.82
N GLY A 182 -5.20 -10.72 -11.40
CA GLY A 182 -6.66 -10.62 -11.57
C GLY A 182 -7.30 -9.44 -10.84
N THR A 183 -6.80 -9.08 -9.65
CA THR A 183 -7.31 -7.91 -8.93
C THR A 183 -7.02 -6.62 -9.70
N ALA A 184 -5.81 -6.46 -10.24
CA ALA A 184 -5.44 -5.27 -11.01
C ALA A 184 -6.19 -5.21 -12.35
N GLU A 185 -6.32 -6.33 -13.06
CA GLU A 185 -7.11 -6.42 -14.30
C GLU A 185 -8.54 -5.92 -14.09
N LYS A 186 -9.22 -6.42 -13.04
CA LYS A 186 -10.58 -6.03 -12.69
C LYS A 186 -10.68 -4.55 -12.28
N VAL A 187 -9.83 -4.10 -11.35
CA VAL A 187 -9.91 -2.75 -10.76
C VAL A 187 -9.67 -1.67 -11.82
N TYR A 188 -8.69 -1.87 -12.70
CA TYR A 188 -8.33 -0.88 -13.73
C TYR A 188 -9.00 -1.13 -15.08
N SER A 189 -9.93 -2.09 -15.18
CA SER A 189 -10.62 -2.44 -16.42
C SER A 189 -9.67 -2.70 -17.60
N LEU A 190 -8.59 -3.46 -17.33
CA LEU A 190 -7.60 -3.78 -18.36
C LEU A 190 -8.19 -4.77 -19.37
N GLN A 191 -8.00 -4.50 -20.65
CA GLN A 191 -8.37 -5.44 -21.72
C GLN A 191 -7.20 -6.38 -22.00
N ALA A 192 -7.49 -7.68 -22.11
CA ALA A 192 -6.54 -8.70 -22.54
C ALA A 192 -6.23 -8.63 -24.04
#